data_AF-A0A3Q9J2X1-F1
#
_entry.id   AF-A0A3Q9J2X1-F1
#
_cell.length_a   1.000
_cell.length_b   1.000
_cell.length_c   1.000
_cell.angle_alpha   90.00
_cell.angle_beta   90.00
_cell.angle_gamma   90.00
#
_symmetry.space_group_name_H-M   'P 1'
#
loop_
_entity.id
_entity.type
_entity.pdbx_description
1 polymer ?
#
loop_
_entity_poly.entity_id
_entity_poly.type
_entity_poly.pdbx_seq_one_letter_code
_entity_poly.pdbx_strand_id
1 'polypeptide(L)'
;MPRTLLRALAAVVLLGGAVAGTSGCVVNACPTIAYISTVVVDVSAFPAATDLQFCADGQCSPGPGEDASSSANLFSASPSADGTWSMSLDMSTPDLVDIRLFDAQGAVIHESEQEISWTRTEGQCPGPASADPLVVEPAAAS
;
A
#
# COMPACT_ATOMS: atom_id res chain seq x y z
N MET A 1 -86.73 -29.14 2.73
CA MET A 1 -87.28 -28.01 1.94
C MET A 1 -86.56 -26.73 2.35
N PRO A 2 -86.24 -25.74 1.51
CA PRO A 2 -85.75 -25.67 0.12
C PRO A 2 -84.30 -25.08 0.04
N ARG A 3 -83.47 -25.41 -0.97
CA ARG A 3 -83.10 -24.55 -2.14
C ARG A 3 -83.06 -23.05 -1.78
N THR A 4 -82.00 -22.26 -1.95
CA THR A 4 -81.21 -22.00 -3.18
C THR A 4 -80.20 -20.87 -2.85
N LEU A 5 -79.19 -20.67 -3.72
CA LEU A 5 -78.33 -19.49 -3.97
C LEU A 5 -76.84 -19.82 -3.74
N LEU A 6 -76.13 -20.41 -4.71
CA LEU A 6 -75.64 -19.89 -6.01
C LEU A 6 -74.59 -18.77 -5.88
N ARG A 7 -73.48 -18.97 -6.62
CA ARG A 7 -72.37 -18.06 -6.98
C ARG A 7 -71.15 -18.14 -6.05
N ALA A 8 -70.14 -18.95 -6.38
CA ALA A 8 -69.12 -18.76 -7.43
C ALA A 8 -68.08 -17.67 -7.08
N LEU A 9 -66.83 -18.12 -7.06
CA LEU A 9 -65.58 -17.36 -7.26
C LEU A 9 -65.17 -16.40 -6.14
N ALA A 10 -64.08 -16.74 -5.44
CA ALA A 10 -62.90 -15.87 -5.37
C ALA A 10 -61.71 -16.59 -4.70
N ALA A 11 -60.69 -16.83 -5.51
CA ALA A 11 -59.26 -16.85 -5.22
C ALA A 11 -58.79 -17.03 -3.76
N VAL A 12 -58.37 -18.25 -3.44
CA VAL A 12 -56.95 -18.60 -3.19
C VAL A 12 -56.09 -17.51 -2.53
N VAL A 13 -55.82 -17.76 -1.24
CA VAL A 13 -54.52 -17.66 -0.56
C VAL A 13 -54.01 -16.26 -0.24
N LEU A 14 -54.25 -15.90 1.02
CA LEU A 14 -53.29 -15.32 1.98
C LEU A 14 -52.28 -14.33 1.39
N LEU A 15 -52.62 -13.04 1.48
CA LEU A 15 -51.68 -11.94 1.57
C LEU A 15 -50.88 -12.05 2.89
N GLY A 16 -50.01 -13.05 2.98
CA GLY A 16 -48.93 -13.11 3.95
C GLY A 16 -47.74 -12.38 3.36
N GLY A 17 -47.57 -11.11 3.74
CA GLY A 17 -46.45 -10.28 3.33
C GLY A 17 -45.13 -10.90 3.80
N ALA A 18 -44.50 -11.69 2.94
CA ALA A 18 -43.08 -11.93 3.00
C ALA A 18 -42.39 -10.72 2.37
N VAL A 19 -42.17 -9.67 3.17
CA VAL A 19 -40.97 -8.86 2.98
C VAL A 19 -39.79 -9.81 3.22
N ALA A 20 -39.42 -10.55 2.17
CA ALA A 20 -38.09 -11.11 2.08
C ALA A 20 -37.17 -9.89 2.06
N GLY A 21 -36.72 -9.48 3.25
CA GLY A 21 -35.60 -8.59 3.38
C GLY A 21 -34.49 -9.23 2.57
N THR A 22 -34.21 -8.65 1.40
CA THR A 22 -32.93 -8.84 0.77
C THR A 22 -31.95 -8.31 1.81
N SER A 23 -31.38 -9.21 2.61
CA SER A 23 -30.17 -8.96 3.37
C SER A 23 -29.14 -8.60 2.31
N GLY A 24 -29.12 -7.32 1.92
CA GLY A 24 -28.09 -6.77 1.09
C GLY A 24 -26.79 -7.13 1.77
N CYS A 25 -25.89 -7.78 1.04
CA CYS A 25 -24.50 -7.86 1.41
C CYS A 25 -23.94 -6.43 1.42
N VAL A 26 -24.28 -5.62 2.42
CA VAL A 26 -23.51 -4.43 2.76
C VAL A 26 -22.29 -4.90 3.52
N VAL A 27 -21.39 -5.56 2.79
CA VAL A 27 -20.01 -5.77 3.23
C VAL A 27 -19.35 -4.40 3.23
N ASN A 28 -19.60 -3.63 4.29
CA ASN A 28 -18.88 -2.39 4.59
C ASN A 28 -17.46 -2.72 5.13
N ALA A 29 -16.87 -3.79 4.57
CA ALA A 29 -15.60 -4.37 4.91
C ALA A 29 -14.69 -4.15 3.71
N CYS A 30 -13.54 -3.54 3.96
CA CYS A 30 -12.55 -3.31 2.93
C CYS A 30 -12.05 -4.65 2.41
N PRO A 31 -12.04 -4.88 1.09
CA PRO A 31 -11.35 -6.04 0.56
C PRO A 31 -9.89 -5.94 0.98
N THR A 32 -9.33 -7.00 1.55
CA THR A 32 -7.90 -7.07 1.87
C THR A 32 -7.12 -7.19 0.56
N ILE A 33 -6.93 -6.06 -0.12
CA ILE A 33 -6.08 -5.94 -1.30
C ILE A 33 -4.72 -5.48 -0.79
N ALA A 34 -3.68 -6.26 -1.08
CA ALA A 34 -2.32 -5.84 -0.80
C ALA A 34 -2.01 -4.57 -1.61
N TYR A 35 -1.47 -3.57 -0.95
CA TYR A 35 -1.01 -2.34 -1.59
C TYR A 35 0.47 -2.09 -1.27
N ILE A 36 1.10 -1.27 -2.10
CA ILE A 36 2.49 -0.83 -1.96
C ILE A 36 2.45 0.68 -1.75
N SER A 37 3.18 1.14 -0.73
CA SER A 37 3.38 2.57 -0.50
C SER A 37 4.70 2.99 -1.13
N THR A 38 4.77 4.19 -1.70
CA THR A 38 5.95 4.67 -2.41
C THR A 38 6.45 5.97 -1.82
N VAL A 39 7.78 6.10 -1.72
CA VAL A 39 8.47 7.31 -1.27
C VAL A 39 9.53 7.68 -2.29
N VAL A 40 9.56 8.96 -2.65
CA VAL A 40 10.60 9.51 -3.53
C VAL A 40 11.81 9.89 -2.67
N VAL A 41 13.02 9.62 -3.17
CA VAL A 41 14.28 9.98 -2.52
C VAL A 41 15.11 10.81 -3.48
N ASP A 42 15.50 11.99 -3.03
CA ASP A 42 16.47 12.86 -3.68
C ASP A 42 17.87 12.55 -3.12
N VAL A 43 18.75 12.09 -4.01
CA VAL A 43 20.15 11.78 -3.73
C VAL A 43 21.10 12.69 -4.50
N SER A 44 20.64 13.86 -4.94
CA SER A 44 21.39 14.79 -5.79
C SER A 44 22.72 15.26 -5.19
N ALA A 45 22.85 15.22 -3.85
CA ALA A 45 24.11 15.47 -3.15
C ALA A 45 25.18 14.38 -3.39
N PHE A 46 24.80 13.22 -3.93
CA PHE A 46 25.64 12.04 -4.15
C PHE A 46 25.65 11.62 -5.63
N PRO A 47 26.29 12.41 -6.53
CA PRO A 47 26.29 12.12 -7.98
C PRO A 47 27.04 10.84 -8.36
N ALA A 48 27.80 10.25 -7.44
CA ALA A 48 28.47 8.97 -7.63
C ALA A 48 27.57 7.76 -7.31
N ALA A 49 26.38 7.97 -6.74
CA ALA A 49 25.44 6.91 -6.41
C ALA A 49 24.87 6.27 -7.69
N THR A 50 25.02 4.96 -7.81
CA THR A 50 24.44 4.16 -8.91
C THR A 50 23.45 3.12 -8.42
N ASP A 51 23.43 2.82 -7.13
CA ASP A 51 22.50 1.90 -6.49
C ASP A 51 22.02 2.46 -5.13
N LEU A 52 20.83 2.08 -4.72
CA LEU A 52 20.20 2.47 -3.46
C LEU A 52 19.58 1.24 -2.81
N GLN A 53 19.96 0.97 -1.56
CA GLN A 53 19.26 0.05 -0.68
C GLN A 53 18.61 0.84 0.44
N PHE A 54 17.43 0.41 0.89
CA PHE A 54 16.89 0.87 2.15
C PHE A 54 16.50 -0.31 3.03
N CYS A 55 16.56 -0.11 4.34
CA CYS A 55 16.13 -1.08 5.33
C CYS A 55 15.12 -0.45 6.30
N ALA A 56 14.10 -1.19 6.67
CA ALA A 56 13.14 -0.86 7.71
C ALA A 56 12.67 -2.13 8.42
N ASP A 57 12.42 -2.03 9.72
CA ASP A 57 11.89 -3.15 10.54
C ASP A 57 12.68 -4.47 10.38
N GLY A 58 13.99 -4.38 10.15
CA GLY A 58 14.87 -5.53 9.94
C GLY A 58 14.76 -6.20 8.56
N GLN A 59 14.01 -5.62 7.63
CA GLN A 59 13.93 -6.02 6.22
C GLN A 59 14.62 -4.99 5.34
N CYS A 60 15.36 -5.44 4.33
CA CYS A 60 16.03 -4.55 3.38
C CYS A 60 15.51 -4.79 1.97
N SER A 61 15.46 -3.74 1.16
CA SER A 61 15.42 -3.91 -0.28
C SER A 61 16.70 -4.63 -0.77
N PRO A 62 16.69 -5.22 -1.98
CA PRO A 62 17.89 -5.79 -2.56
C PRO A 62 18.97 -4.72 -2.71
N GLY A 63 20.20 -5.06 -2.34
CA GLY A 63 21.39 -4.28 -2.64
C GLY A 63 22.04 -4.67 -3.98
N PRO A 64 23.16 -4.04 -4.33
CA PRO A 64 23.82 -4.28 -5.61
C PRO A 64 24.28 -5.74 -5.74
N GLY A 65 23.84 -6.40 -6.81
CA GLY A 65 24.18 -7.80 -7.10
C GLY A 65 23.41 -8.83 -6.28
N GLU A 66 22.49 -8.40 -5.42
CA GLU A 66 21.56 -9.28 -4.74
C GLU A 66 20.31 -9.50 -5.61
N ASP A 67 19.83 -10.75 -5.67
CA ASP A 67 18.53 -11.01 -6.27
C ASP A 67 17.43 -10.38 -5.42
N ALA A 68 16.36 -9.90 -6.07
CA ALA A 68 15.13 -9.50 -5.40
C ALA A 68 14.54 -10.69 -4.64
N SER A 69 14.98 -10.89 -3.40
CA SER A 69 14.83 -12.18 -2.74
C SER A 69 13.42 -12.36 -2.19
N SER A 70 12.76 -13.42 -2.69
CA SER A 70 11.47 -13.98 -2.28
C SER A 70 10.24 -13.09 -2.51
N SER A 71 9.12 -13.72 -2.92
CA SER A 71 7.80 -13.10 -3.08
C SER A 71 7.21 -12.50 -1.79
N ALA A 72 7.92 -12.61 -0.67
CA ALA A 72 7.54 -12.05 0.62
C ALA A 72 8.14 -10.66 0.89
N ASN A 73 9.23 -10.28 0.22
CA ASN A 73 9.82 -8.96 0.38
C ASN A 73 9.33 -8.04 -0.73
N LEU A 74 8.48 -7.08 -0.36
CA LEU A 74 7.96 -6.08 -1.30
C LEU A 74 8.84 -4.81 -1.33
N PHE A 75 9.92 -4.78 -0.55
CA PHE A 75 10.84 -3.64 -0.52
C PHE A 75 11.67 -3.63 -1.80
N SER A 76 11.60 -2.54 -2.55
CA SER A 76 12.41 -2.34 -3.76
C SER A 76 12.72 -0.88 -3.97
N ALA A 77 13.92 -0.60 -4.47
CA ALA A 77 14.33 0.73 -4.87
C ALA A 77 14.60 0.72 -6.38
N SER A 78 14.12 1.73 -7.08
CA SER A 78 14.35 1.88 -8.52
C SER A 78 14.69 3.33 -8.87
N PRO A 79 15.67 3.57 -9.74
CA PRO A 79 15.99 4.92 -10.18
C PRO A 79 14.89 5.46 -11.11
N SER A 80 14.60 6.75 -10.95
CA SER A 80 13.69 7.52 -11.81
C SER A 80 14.48 8.25 -12.90
N ALA A 81 13.80 8.62 -14.00
CA ALA A 81 14.44 9.30 -15.13
C ALA A 81 14.93 10.73 -14.81
N ASP A 82 14.46 11.33 -13.72
CA ASP A 82 14.83 12.68 -13.24
C ASP A 82 16.01 12.67 -12.26
N GLY A 83 16.58 11.49 -11.97
CA GLY A 83 17.70 11.34 -11.03
C GLY A 83 17.30 11.12 -9.58
N THR A 84 15.99 11.07 -9.28
CA THR A 84 15.48 10.61 -7.98
C THR A 84 15.40 9.09 -7.92
N TRP A 85 15.14 8.55 -6.73
CA TRP A 85 14.85 7.14 -6.52
C TRP A 85 13.43 6.96 -5.99
N SER A 86 12.78 5.87 -6.41
CA SER A 86 11.49 5.46 -5.91
C SER A 86 11.67 4.24 -5.01
N MET A 87 11.42 4.39 -3.72
CA MET A 87 11.35 3.29 -2.76
C MET A 87 9.91 2.79 -2.67
N SER A 88 9.71 1.52 -2.91
CA SER A 88 8.43 0.82 -2.74
C SER A 88 8.49 0.00 -1.47
N LEU A 89 7.58 0.26 -0.54
CA LEU A 89 7.45 -0.42 0.74
C LEU A 89 6.15 -1.21 0.77
N ASP A 90 6.10 -2.23 1.62
CA ASP A 90 4.88 -2.98 1.88
C ASP A 90 3.85 -2.13 2.67
N MET A 91 2.86 -2.81 3.26
CA MET A 91 1.80 -2.14 4.02
C MET A 91 2.23 -1.69 5.43
N SER A 92 3.48 -1.89 5.85
CA SER A 92 3.98 -1.54 7.19
C SER A 92 4.08 -0.03 7.42
N THR A 93 4.42 0.76 6.38
CA THR A 93 4.61 2.22 6.47
C THR A 93 5.48 2.62 7.67
N PRO A 94 6.77 2.23 7.67
CA PRO A 94 7.69 2.48 8.79
C PRO A 94 7.99 3.98 8.94
N ASP A 95 8.16 4.45 10.17
CA ASP A 95 8.48 5.85 10.45
C ASP A 95 9.96 6.19 10.20
N LEU A 96 10.83 5.17 10.19
CA LEU A 96 12.28 5.29 9.99
C LEU A 96 12.75 4.29 8.92
N VAL A 97 13.69 4.72 8.09
CA VAL A 97 14.43 3.88 7.15
C VAL A 97 15.92 4.18 7.19
N ASP A 98 16.75 3.16 7.16
CA ASP A 98 18.18 3.29 6.87
C ASP A 98 18.38 3.28 5.36
N ILE A 99 18.95 4.34 4.78
CA ILE A 99 19.30 4.43 3.37
C ILE A 99 20.80 4.19 3.20
N ARG A 100 21.15 3.33 2.25
CA ARG A 100 22.52 3.09 1.80
C ARG A 100 22.64 3.41 0.32
N LEU A 101 23.61 4.26 -0.02
CA LEU A 101 23.96 4.60 -1.40
C LEU A 101 25.26 3.89 -1.78
N PHE A 102 25.28 3.33 -2.99
CA PHE A 102 26.44 2.60 -3.50
C PHE A 102 26.96 3.21 -4.79
N ASP A 103 28.27 3.14 -4.99
CA ASP A 103 28.90 3.47 -6.26
C ASP A 103 28.81 2.33 -7.30
N ALA A 104 29.35 2.58 -8.49
CA ALA A 104 29.35 1.63 -9.61
C ALA A 104 30.15 0.35 -9.33
N GLN A 105 30.96 0.30 -8.27
CA GLN A 105 31.68 -0.88 -7.82
C GLN A 105 30.92 -1.65 -6.73
N GLY A 106 29.76 -1.14 -6.29
CA GLY A 106 28.98 -1.69 -5.19
C GLY A 106 29.55 -1.33 -3.81
N ALA A 107 30.42 -0.32 -3.71
CA ALA A 107 30.91 0.16 -2.42
C ALA A 107 29.93 1.18 -1.82
N VAL A 108 29.67 1.08 -0.52
CA VAL A 108 28.84 2.05 0.21
C VAL A 108 29.57 3.39 0.26
N ILE A 109 28.95 4.42 -0.29
CA ILE A 109 29.46 5.80 -0.27
C ILE A 109 28.73 6.70 0.73
N HIS A 110 27.53 6.30 1.14
CA HIS A 110 26.76 6.99 2.17
C HIS A 110 25.78 6.04 2.85
N GLU A 111 25.57 6.26 4.15
CA GLU A 111 24.57 5.58 4.96
C GLU A 111 23.96 6.59 5.92
N SER A 112 22.64 6.67 5.98
CA SER A 112 21.90 7.57 6.87
C SER A 112 20.54 7.01 7.26
N GLU A 113 20.09 7.37 8.46
CA GLU A 113 18.71 7.13 8.89
C GLU A 113 17.83 8.31 8.47
N GLN A 114 16.66 8.03 7.88
CA GLN A 114 15.71 9.03 7.43
C GLN A 114 14.34 8.78 8.07
N GLU A 115 13.70 9.88 8.50
CA GLU A 115 12.31 9.87 8.96
C GLU A 115 11.34 9.96 7.78
N ILE A 116 10.30 9.11 7.77
CA ILE A 116 9.23 9.16 6.77
C ILE A 116 7.95 9.72 7.40
N SER A 117 7.55 10.90 6.95
CA SER A 117 6.29 11.52 7.34
C SER A 117 5.15 11.09 6.42
N TRP A 118 4.46 10.00 6.79
CA TRP A 118 3.37 9.46 5.98
C TRP A 118 2.08 10.30 6.04
N THR A 119 1.54 10.58 4.87
CA THR A 119 0.18 11.05 4.65
C THR A 119 -0.68 9.88 4.17
N ARG A 120 -1.72 9.53 4.94
CA ARG A 120 -2.71 8.50 4.56
C ARG A 120 -3.98 9.13 4.01
N THR A 121 -4.62 8.42 3.10
CA THR A 121 -5.98 8.79 2.67
C THR A 121 -6.96 8.42 3.78
N GLU A 122 -7.67 9.42 4.29
CA GLU A 122 -8.73 9.23 5.28
C GLU A 122 -9.96 8.54 4.66
N GLY A 123 -10.60 7.65 5.41
CA GLY A 123 -11.83 6.97 4.97
C GLY A 123 -11.99 5.57 5.56
N GLN A 124 -13.10 4.92 5.22
CA GLN A 124 -13.40 3.58 5.74
C GLN A 124 -12.39 2.52 5.28
N CYS A 125 -11.74 2.74 4.14
CA CYS A 125 -10.75 1.84 3.54
C CYS A 125 -9.51 2.64 3.12
N PRO A 126 -8.56 2.87 4.03
CA PRO A 126 -7.32 3.55 3.68
C PRO A 126 -6.53 2.69 2.67
N GLY A 127 -6.06 3.33 1.60
CA GLY A 127 -5.20 2.73 0.58
C GLY A 127 -3.71 2.97 0.86
N PRO A 128 -2.86 2.96 -0.19
CA PRO A 128 -1.45 3.34 -0.08
C PRO A 128 -1.24 4.65 0.68
N ALA A 129 -0.19 4.70 1.48
CA ALA A 129 0.30 5.95 2.04
C ALA A 129 1.25 6.62 1.03
N SER A 130 1.35 7.94 1.13
CA SER A 130 2.35 8.74 0.42
C SER A 130 3.15 9.55 1.43
N ALA A 131 4.36 9.96 1.08
CA ALA A 131 5.19 10.83 1.91
C ALA A 131 5.79 11.93 1.05
N ASP A 132 6.20 13.03 1.69
CA ASP A 132 7.04 14.02 1.04
C ASP A 132 8.39 13.38 0.64
N PRO A 133 9.06 13.91 -0.41
CA PRO A 133 10.36 13.38 -0.82
C PRO A 133 11.38 13.43 0.30
N LEU A 134 12.11 12.34 0.50
CA LEU A 134 13.25 12.30 1.41
C LEU A 134 14.46 12.92 0.70
N VAL A 135 15.11 13.90 1.33
CA VAL A 135 16.35 14.48 0.81
C VAL A 135 17.50 13.90 1.62
N VAL A 136 18.42 13.21 0.95
CA VAL A 136 19.62 12.64 1.57
C VAL A 136 20.74 13.67 1.48
N GLU A 137 21.22 14.12 2.63
CA GLU A 137 22.25 15.15 2.73
C GLU A 137 23.57 14.57 3.29
N PRO A 138 24.73 15.13 2.91
CA PRO A 138 26.00 14.78 3.54
C PRO A 138 25.96 15.10 5.04
N ALA A 139 26.63 14.29 5.86
CA ALA A 139 26.81 14.58 7.27
C ALA A 139 27.43 15.98 7.44
N ALA A 140 26.82 16.81 8.29
CA ALA A 140 27.36 18.13 8.61
C ALA A 140 28.76 17.97 9.23
N ALA A 141 29.78 18.57 8.60
CA ALA A 141 31.10 18.64 9.17
C ALA A 141 31.04 19.43 10.48
N SER A 142 31.26 18.73 11.61
CA SER A 142 31.30 19.31 12.95
C SER A 142 32.68 19.84 13.30
#